data_AF-A0A914DF27-F1
#
_entry.id   AF-A0A914DF27-F1
#
_cell.length_a   1.000
_cell.length_b   1.000
_cell.length_c   1.000
_cell.angle_alpha   90.00
_cell.angle_beta   90.00
_cell.angle_gamma   90.00
#
_symmetry.space_group_name_H-M   'P 1'
#
loop_
_entity.id
_entity.type
_entity.pdbx_description
1 polymer ?
#
loop_
_entity_poly.entity_id
_entity_poly.type
_entity_poly.pdbx_seq_one_letter_code
_entity_poly.pdbx_strand_id
1 'polypeptide(L)'
;MTTWADIQRLASDLQRVQLAEGAKKLSENNVIEVVSKLISMNSIDIIFTNDGREYITRKHLLTEVRNECIAADGRLALTDLATRLNVSLNHVENAVATITKADSFVLCAGELLSKEFLDSLFKRLNERLKEVGHLSVRNLTKSWDLPMEILNEFVLPELGRKVEAIKDEDELYTYQF
;
A
#
# COMPACT_ATOMS: atom_id res chain seq x y z
N MET A 1 32.02 -6.24 -24.87
CA MET A 1 31.10 -6.09 -23.72
C MET A 1 30.86 -4.62 -23.54
N THR A 2 29.63 -4.15 -23.74
CA THR A 2 29.25 -2.76 -23.47
C THR A 2 29.39 -2.51 -21.98
N THR A 3 30.24 -1.56 -21.57
CA THR A 3 30.45 -1.30 -20.15
C THR A 3 29.31 -0.44 -19.59
N TRP A 4 29.10 -0.46 -18.27
CA TRP A 4 28.12 0.43 -17.63
C TRP A 4 28.40 1.92 -17.95
N ALA A 5 29.68 2.29 -18.07
CA ALA A 5 30.10 3.62 -18.46
C ALA A 5 29.65 3.98 -19.90
N ASP A 6 29.70 3.01 -20.82
CA ASP A 6 29.20 3.21 -22.19
C ASP A 6 27.68 3.41 -22.22
N ILE A 7 26.93 2.66 -21.41
CA ILE A 7 25.48 2.79 -21.28
C ILE A 7 25.12 4.17 -20.72
N GLN A 8 25.81 4.63 -19.67
CA GLN A 8 25.59 5.97 -19.10
C GLN A 8 25.89 7.06 -20.12
N ARG A 9 26.99 6.94 -20.87
CA ARG A 9 27.35 7.90 -21.91
C ARG A 9 26.27 8.00 -22.99
N LEU A 10 25.78 6.86 -23.48
CA LEU A 10 24.71 6.79 -24.47
C LEU A 10 23.40 7.39 -23.94
N ALA A 11 23.05 7.12 -22.68
CA ALA A 11 21.87 7.71 -22.03
C ALA A 11 21.97 9.24 -21.91
N SER A 12 23.13 9.76 -21.52
CA SER A 12 23.37 11.21 -21.45
C SER A 12 23.33 11.87 -22.83
N ASP A 13 23.92 11.24 -23.85
CA ASP A 13 23.85 11.74 -25.23
C ASP A 13 22.41 11.75 -25.76
N LEU A 14 21.63 10.69 -25.49
CA LEU A 14 20.21 10.64 -25.83
C LEU A 14 19.44 11.77 -25.12
N GLN A 15 19.62 11.93 -23.81
CA GLN A 15 18.96 12.97 -23.03
C GLN A 15 19.28 14.37 -23.59
N ARG A 16 20.55 14.64 -23.90
CA ARG A 16 20.98 15.91 -24.51
C ARG A 16 20.28 16.17 -25.85
N VAL A 17 20.16 15.15 -26.70
CA VAL A 17 19.47 15.26 -28.01
C VAL A 17 17.97 15.47 -27.84
N GLN A 18 17.33 14.86 -26.83
CA GLN A 18 15.90 15.02 -26.56
C GLN A 18 15.54 16.38 -25.94
N LEU A 19 16.49 17.01 -25.23
CA LEU A 19 16.33 18.36 -24.67
C LEU A 19 16.52 19.48 -25.70
N ALA A 20 17.24 19.22 -26.78
CA ALA A 20 17.43 20.18 -27.85
C ALA A 20 16.17 20.27 -28.73
N GLU A 21 15.70 21.49 -29.02
CA GLU A 21 14.61 21.68 -29.97
C GLU A 21 15.06 21.31 -31.39
N GLY A 22 14.34 20.38 -32.03
CA GLY A 22 14.63 19.97 -33.40
C GLY A 22 13.99 18.64 -33.81
N ALA A 23 14.18 18.28 -35.08
CA ALA A 23 13.61 17.08 -35.71
C ALA A 23 14.07 15.73 -35.12
N LYS A 24 15.04 15.72 -34.20
CA LYS A 24 15.55 14.52 -33.52
C LYS A 24 14.82 14.19 -32.21
N LYS A 25 13.87 15.04 -31.81
CA LYS A 25 12.99 14.76 -30.67
C LYS A 25 12.07 13.59 -31.02
N LEU A 26 11.94 12.66 -30.10
CA LEU A 26 11.01 11.54 -30.25
C LEU A 26 9.59 12.09 -30.21
N SER A 27 8.83 11.82 -31.27
CA SER A 27 7.39 12.03 -31.27
C SER A 27 6.72 11.02 -30.34
N GLU A 28 5.50 11.32 -29.88
CA GLU A 28 4.72 10.41 -29.04
C GLU A 28 4.55 9.03 -29.69
N ASN A 29 4.26 8.99 -30.99
CA ASN A 29 4.14 7.74 -31.75
C ASN A 29 5.43 6.91 -31.72
N ASN A 30 6.59 7.55 -31.88
CA ASN A 30 7.87 6.85 -31.85
C ASN A 30 8.15 6.30 -30.43
N VAL A 31 7.77 7.03 -29.37
CA VAL A 31 7.91 6.53 -27.99
C VAL A 31 7.00 5.31 -27.77
N ILE A 32 5.76 5.35 -28.24
CA ILE A 32 4.82 4.23 -28.13
C ILE A 32 5.36 2.99 -28.84
N GLU A 33 5.91 3.14 -30.06
CA GLU A 33 6.52 2.01 -30.79
C GLU A 33 7.72 1.43 -30.06
N VAL A 34 8.61 2.27 -29.52
CA VAL A 34 9.78 1.82 -28.76
C VAL A 34 9.35 1.07 -27.50
N VAL A 35 8.41 1.62 -26.72
CA VAL A 35 7.88 0.97 -25.52
C VAL A 35 7.19 -0.34 -25.88
N SER A 36 6.34 -0.36 -26.90
CA SER A 36 5.67 -1.57 -27.39
C SER A 36 6.67 -2.64 -27.81
N LYS A 37 7.78 -2.24 -28.44
CA LYS A 37 8.85 -3.17 -28.81
C LYS A 37 9.53 -3.76 -27.57
N LEU A 38 9.82 -2.95 -26.57
CA LEU A 38 10.42 -3.41 -25.31
C LEU A 38 9.49 -4.36 -24.54
N ILE A 39 8.18 -4.12 -24.56
CA ILE A 39 7.16 -5.05 -24.01
C ILE A 39 7.19 -6.37 -24.79
N SER A 40 7.18 -6.31 -26.13
CA SER A 40 7.20 -7.52 -26.97
C SER A 40 8.44 -8.39 -26.75
N MET A 41 9.55 -7.76 -26.35
CA MET A 41 10.81 -8.43 -26.01
C MET A 41 10.88 -8.84 -24.54
N ASN A 42 9.80 -8.67 -23.77
CA ASN A 42 9.72 -8.93 -22.33
C ASN A 42 10.88 -8.33 -21.53
N SER A 43 11.40 -7.19 -22.00
CA SER A 43 12.58 -6.52 -21.43
C SER A 43 12.20 -5.49 -20.37
N ILE A 44 10.93 -5.07 -20.35
CA ILE A 44 10.36 -4.15 -19.36
C ILE A 44 9.06 -4.72 -18.81
N ASP A 45 8.85 -4.47 -17.53
CA ASP A 45 7.72 -4.98 -16.77
C ASP A 45 6.84 -3.82 -16.28
N ILE A 46 5.81 -3.54 -17.07
CA ILE A 46 4.93 -2.39 -16.92
C ILE A 46 3.47 -2.83 -16.84
N ILE A 47 2.68 -2.04 -16.13
CA ILE A 47 1.23 -2.16 -16.02
C ILE A 47 0.59 -0.92 -16.63
N PHE A 48 -0.63 -1.10 -17.13
CA PHE A 48 -1.43 -0.01 -17.68
C PHE A 48 -2.38 0.51 -16.62
N THR A 49 -2.59 1.82 -16.62
CA THR A 49 -3.73 2.42 -15.93
C THR A 49 -5.04 1.96 -16.57
N ASN A 50 -6.14 2.02 -15.83
CA ASN A 50 -7.46 1.58 -16.33
C ASN A 50 -7.95 2.40 -17.53
N ASP A 51 -7.45 3.62 -17.70
CA ASP A 51 -7.73 4.47 -18.85
C ASP A 51 -6.77 4.24 -20.04
N GLY A 52 -5.76 3.38 -19.87
CA GLY A 52 -4.75 3.05 -20.88
C GLY A 52 -3.82 4.21 -21.25
N ARG A 53 -3.82 5.31 -20.48
CA ARG A 53 -3.05 6.51 -20.80
C ARG A 53 -1.63 6.48 -20.30
N GLU A 54 -1.37 5.76 -19.20
CA GLU A 54 -0.09 5.80 -18.51
C GLU A 54 0.52 4.41 -18.36
N TYR A 55 1.86 4.39 -18.36
CA TYR A 55 2.66 3.21 -18.07
C TYR A 55 3.23 3.32 -16.67
N ILE A 56 2.86 2.39 -15.80
CA ILE A 56 3.38 2.34 -14.44
C ILE A 56 4.31 1.12 -14.32
N THR A 57 5.47 1.29 -13.70
CA THR A 57 6.34 0.14 -13.39
C THR A 57 5.86 -0.57 -12.13
N ARG A 58 6.06 -1.89 -12.01
CA ARG A 58 5.69 -2.62 -10.78
C ARG A 58 6.36 -2.04 -9.52
N LYS A 59 7.62 -1.62 -9.64
CA LYS A 59 8.35 -0.97 -8.53
C LYS A 59 7.69 0.34 -8.11
N HIS A 60 7.27 1.16 -9.08
CA HIS A 60 6.56 2.40 -8.80
C HIS A 60 5.23 2.11 -8.10
N LEU A 61 4.43 1.16 -8.61
CA LEU A 61 3.18 0.76 -7.98
C LEU A 61 3.37 0.36 -6.51
N LEU A 62 4.40 -0.44 -6.20
CA LEU A 62 4.69 -0.83 -4.82
C LEU A 62 5.00 0.37 -3.91
N THR A 63 5.66 1.39 -4.42
CA THR A 63 5.94 2.62 -3.66
C THR A 63 4.67 3.44 -3.47
N GLU A 64 3.88 3.61 -4.53
CA GLU A 64 2.62 4.37 -4.48
C GLU A 64 1.60 3.74 -3.52
N VAL A 65 1.43 2.40 -3.56
CA VAL A 65 0.52 1.71 -2.62
C VAL A 65 0.91 1.97 -1.16
N ARG A 66 2.21 2.01 -0.83
CA ARG A 66 2.67 2.34 0.52
C ARG A 66 2.39 3.79 0.87
N ASN A 67 2.70 4.70 -0.04
CA ASN A 67 2.51 6.13 0.16
C ASN A 67 1.04 6.47 0.38
N GLU A 68 0.14 5.94 -0.45
CA GLU A 68 -1.31 6.13 -0.31
C GLU A 68 -1.85 5.57 1.01
N CYS A 69 -1.37 4.40 1.43
CA CYS A 69 -1.76 3.83 2.73
C CYS A 69 -1.32 4.72 3.90
N ILE A 70 -0.08 5.23 3.87
CA ILE A 70 0.44 6.11 4.91
C ILE A 70 -0.29 7.47 4.89
N ALA A 71 -0.60 7.98 3.71
CA ALA A 71 -1.37 9.22 3.53
C ALA A 71 -2.82 9.10 4.04
N ALA A 72 -3.38 7.89 4.05
CA ALA A 72 -4.68 7.56 4.63
C ALA A 72 -4.59 7.14 6.11
N ASP A 73 -3.68 7.73 6.89
CA ASP A 73 -3.46 7.43 8.32
C ASP A 73 -3.14 5.95 8.61
N GLY A 74 -2.63 5.21 7.63
CA GLY A 74 -2.20 3.82 7.78
C GLY A 74 -3.30 2.77 7.62
N ARG A 75 -4.51 3.14 7.18
CA ARG A 75 -5.59 2.19 6.83
C ARG A 75 -6.27 2.59 5.52
N LEU A 76 -6.31 1.69 4.54
CA LEU A 76 -6.97 1.97 3.26
C LEU A 76 -7.51 0.70 2.59
N ALA A 77 -8.76 0.75 2.11
CA ALA A 77 -9.36 -0.34 1.36
C ALA A 77 -8.67 -0.56 0.01
N LEU A 78 -8.56 -1.81 -0.43
CA LEU A 78 -7.93 -2.13 -1.73
C LEU A 78 -8.70 -1.53 -2.92
N THR A 79 -10.02 -1.42 -2.81
CA THR A 79 -10.88 -0.78 -3.81
C THR A 79 -10.60 0.71 -3.93
N ASP A 80 -10.35 1.37 -2.80
CA ASP A 80 -10.02 2.79 -2.76
C ASP A 80 -8.61 3.03 -3.30
N LEU A 81 -7.64 2.17 -2.94
CA LEU A 81 -6.30 2.14 -3.53
C LEU A 81 -6.36 2.02 -5.06
N ALA A 82 -7.13 1.06 -5.57
CA ALA A 82 -7.30 0.86 -7.02
C ALA A 82 -7.88 2.09 -7.71
N THR A 83 -8.83 2.76 -7.06
CA THR A 83 -9.45 3.98 -7.58
C THR A 83 -8.48 5.17 -7.57
N ARG A 84 -7.76 5.39 -6.47
CA ARG A 84 -6.80 6.50 -6.34
C ARG A 84 -5.61 6.35 -7.28
N LEU A 85 -5.11 5.13 -7.44
CA LEU A 85 -3.98 4.82 -8.31
C LEU A 85 -4.40 4.64 -9.78
N ASN A 86 -5.70 4.64 -10.08
CA ASN A 86 -6.25 4.37 -11.41
C ASN A 86 -5.72 3.06 -12.03
N VAL A 87 -5.59 2.01 -11.22
CA VAL A 87 -5.02 0.71 -11.60
C VAL A 87 -6.03 -0.40 -11.28
N SER A 88 -6.01 -1.49 -12.05
CA SER A 88 -6.91 -2.61 -11.81
C SER A 88 -6.69 -3.26 -10.43
N LEU A 89 -7.76 -3.74 -9.80
CA LEU A 89 -7.71 -4.35 -8.47
C LEU A 89 -6.71 -5.53 -8.41
N ASN A 90 -6.65 -6.37 -9.45
CA ASN A 90 -5.71 -7.49 -9.53
C ASN A 90 -4.23 -7.06 -9.42
N HIS A 91 -3.88 -5.91 -9.99
CA HIS A 91 -2.51 -5.39 -9.90
C HIS A 91 -2.22 -4.85 -8.49
N VAL A 92 -3.20 -4.21 -7.87
CA VAL A 92 -3.11 -3.74 -6.47
C VAL A 92 -2.98 -4.92 -5.51
N GLU A 93 -3.80 -5.96 -5.65
CA GLU A 93 -3.74 -7.17 -4.82
C GLU A 93 -2.36 -7.85 -4.90
N ASN A 94 -1.80 -7.98 -6.11
CA ASN A 94 -0.46 -8.52 -6.29
C ASN A 94 0.63 -7.65 -5.67
N ALA A 95 0.49 -6.32 -5.78
CA ALA A 95 1.40 -5.37 -5.14
C ALA A 95 1.32 -5.50 -3.61
N VAL A 96 0.12 -5.53 -3.05
CA VAL A 96 -0.11 -5.69 -1.61
C VAL A 96 0.42 -7.02 -1.11
N ALA A 97 0.17 -8.13 -1.80
CA ALA A 97 0.73 -9.44 -1.46
C ALA A 97 2.28 -9.46 -1.47
N THR A 98 2.91 -8.55 -2.20
CA THR A 98 4.37 -8.36 -2.18
C THR A 98 4.80 -7.47 -1.01
N ILE A 99 4.03 -6.44 -0.69
CA ILE A 99 4.30 -5.51 0.42
C ILE A 99 4.14 -6.20 1.78
N THR A 100 3.12 -7.05 1.94
CA THR A 100 2.86 -7.77 3.21
C THR A 100 3.97 -8.76 3.55
N LYS A 101 4.70 -9.28 2.56
CA LYS A 101 5.90 -10.11 2.78
C LYS A 101 7.09 -9.34 3.35
N ALA A 102 7.12 -8.02 3.18
CA ALA A 102 8.19 -7.15 3.68
C ALA A 102 7.96 -6.65 5.12
N ASP A 103 6.95 -7.20 5.80
CA ASP A 103 6.70 -7.05 7.25
C ASP A 103 6.41 -5.61 7.73
N SER A 104 6.06 -4.67 6.86
CA SER A 104 5.67 -3.30 7.28
C SER A 104 4.15 -3.06 7.23
N PHE A 105 3.41 -3.90 6.51
CA PHE A 105 1.96 -3.78 6.34
C PHE A 105 1.31 -5.14 6.46
N VAL A 106 0.03 -5.14 6.81
CA VAL A 106 -0.81 -6.33 6.93
C VAL A 106 -2.09 -6.13 6.13
N LEU A 107 -2.59 -7.19 5.52
CA LEU A 107 -3.85 -7.21 4.80
C LEU A 107 -4.90 -7.90 5.67
N CYS A 108 -6.03 -7.26 5.90
CA CYS A 108 -7.16 -7.84 6.65
C CYS A 108 -8.48 -7.33 6.07
N ALA A 109 -9.46 -8.22 5.87
CA ALA A 109 -10.80 -7.87 5.37
C ALA A 109 -10.84 -6.99 4.10
N GLY A 110 -9.84 -7.10 3.22
CA GLY A 110 -9.75 -6.26 2.01
C GLY A 110 -9.23 -4.83 2.27
N GLU A 111 -8.67 -4.58 3.45
CA GLU A 111 -8.01 -3.34 3.83
C GLU A 111 -6.52 -3.56 4.09
N LEU A 112 -5.69 -2.63 3.59
CA LEU A 112 -4.27 -2.56 3.89
C LEU A 112 -4.07 -1.74 5.16
N LEU A 113 -3.37 -2.32 6.12
CA LEU A 113 -3.10 -1.74 7.44
C LEU A 113 -1.59 -1.60 7.63
N SER A 114 -1.13 -0.43 8.05
CA SER A 114 0.25 -0.23 8.46
C SER A 114 0.46 -0.73 9.89
N LYS A 115 1.69 -1.13 10.22
CA LYS A 115 2.03 -1.48 11.61
C LYS A 115 1.89 -0.29 12.57
N GLU A 116 2.20 0.93 12.12
CA GLU A 116 2.02 2.13 12.95
C GLU A 116 0.54 2.38 13.30
N PHE A 117 -0.37 2.07 12.36
CA PHE A 117 -1.80 2.14 12.61
C PHE A 117 -2.22 1.16 13.69
N LEU A 118 -1.78 -0.10 13.61
CA LEU A 118 -2.07 -1.12 14.62
C LEU A 118 -1.53 -0.74 16.00
N ASP A 119 -0.27 -0.27 16.07
CA ASP A 119 0.31 0.19 17.35
C ASP A 119 -0.43 1.39 17.95
N SER A 120 -0.90 2.31 17.11
CA SER A 120 -1.74 3.43 17.54
C SER A 120 -3.13 2.98 18.00
N LEU A 121 -3.70 1.97 17.34
CA LEU A 121 -4.97 1.34 17.73
C LEU A 121 -4.87 0.70 19.12
N PHE A 122 -3.81 -0.06 19.38
CA PHE A 122 -3.57 -0.67 20.70
C PHE A 122 -3.44 0.37 21.82
N LYS A 123 -2.70 1.47 21.58
CA LYS A 123 -2.56 2.57 22.55
C LYS A 123 -3.90 3.21 22.87
N ARG A 124 -4.67 3.58 21.83
CA ARG A 124 -6.00 4.17 21.98
C ARG A 124 -6.96 3.24 22.73
N LEU A 125 -6.88 1.94 22.49
CA LEU A 125 -7.69 0.95 23.19
C LEU A 125 -7.36 0.88 24.67
N ASN A 126 -6.07 0.84 25.01
CA ASN A 126 -5.63 0.86 26.41
C ASN A 126 -6.05 2.14 27.13
N GLU A 127 -5.86 3.30 26.52
CA GLU A 127 -6.25 4.59 27.09
C GLU A 127 -7.76 4.60 27.35
N ARG A 128 -8.56 4.20 26.35
CA ARG A 128 -10.01 4.20 26.48
C ARG A 128 -10.51 3.20 27.51
N LEU A 129 -9.89 2.04 27.58
CA LEU A 129 -10.23 1.02 28.56
C LEU A 129 -9.86 1.46 29.98
N LYS A 130 -8.73 2.17 30.17
CA LYS A 130 -8.35 2.77 31.46
C LYS A 130 -9.32 3.84 31.93
N GLU A 131 -9.93 4.59 31.02
CA GLU A 131 -10.93 5.62 31.35
C GLU A 131 -12.28 5.02 31.78
N VAL A 132 -12.77 4.00 31.07
CA VAL A 132 -14.14 3.48 31.23
C VAL A 132 -14.19 2.21 32.10
N GLY A 133 -13.07 1.49 32.23
CA GLY A 133 -12.95 0.22 32.95
C GLY A 133 -13.50 -1.00 32.21
N HIS A 134 -14.48 -0.79 31.31
CA HIS A 134 -15.06 -1.84 30.47
C HIS A 134 -15.42 -1.30 29.07
N LEU A 135 -15.35 -2.14 28.04
CA LEU A 135 -15.69 -1.79 26.66
C LEU A 135 -16.27 -2.99 25.89
N SER A 136 -17.45 -2.82 25.29
CA SER A 136 -18.00 -3.79 24.33
C SER A 136 -17.25 -3.75 22.99
N VAL A 137 -16.84 -4.92 22.50
CA VAL A 137 -16.21 -5.13 21.19
C VAL A 137 -17.14 -4.66 20.07
N ARG A 138 -18.44 -4.94 20.17
CA ARG A 138 -19.43 -4.45 19.19
C ARG A 138 -19.54 -2.93 19.20
N ASN A 139 -19.48 -2.28 20.35
CA ASN A 139 -19.48 -0.81 20.42
C ASN A 139 -18.18 -0.23 19.83
N LEU A 140 -17.04 -0.89 20.03
CA LEU A 140 -15.78 -0.50 19.42
C LEU A 140 -15.85 -0.51 17.88
N THR A 141 -16.35 -1.60 17.27
CA THR A 141 -16.50 -1.67 15.80
C THR A 141 -17.32 -0.51 15.23
N LYS A 142 -18.41 -0.13 15.91
CA LYS A 142 -19.26 1.00 15.48
C LYS A 142 -18.61 2.36 15.73
N SER A 143 -18.00 2.55 16.89
CA SER A 143 -17.45 3.85 17.29
C SER A 143 -16.18 4.22 16.52
N TRP A 144 -15.39 3.22 16.13
CA TRP A 144 -14.11 3.41 15.44
C TRP A 144 -14.17 3.07 13.95
N ASP A 145 -15.36 2.71 13.46
CA ASP A 145 -15.59 2.29 12.07
C ASP A 145 -14.60 1.22 11.61
N LEU A 146 -14.42 0.18 12.45
CA LEU A 146 -13.47 -0.91 12.20
C LEU A 146 -14.20 -2.21 11.90
N PRO A 147 -13.77 -2.96 10.86
CA PRO A 147 -14.20 -4.33 10.65
C PRO A 147 -13.94 -5.20 11.88
N MET A 148 -14.90 -6.09 12.18
CA MET A 148 -14.80 -7.00 13.32
C MET A 148 -13.63 -7.97 13.17
N GLU A 149 -13.29 -8.35 11.95
CA GLU A 149 -12.14 -9.16 11.58
C GLU A 149 -10.83 -8.54 12.08
N ILE A 150 -10.65 -7.22 11.99
CA ILE A 150 -9.43 -6.55 12.49
C ILE A 150 -9.31 -6.73 14.01
N LEU A 151 -10.42 -6.57 14.74
CA LEU A 151 -10.41 -6.78 16.18
C LEU A 151 -10.11 -8.24 16.53
N ASN A 152 -10.72 -9.19 15.82
CA ASN A 152 -10.53 -10.61 16.07
C ASN A 152 -9.12 -11.11 15.73
N GLU A 153 -8.52 -10.61 14.65
CA GLU A 153 -7.20 -11.06 14.17
C GLU A 153 -6.03 -10.34 14.85
N PHE A 154 -6.16 -9.05 15.19
CA PHE A 154 -5.05 -8.28 15.76
C PHE A 154 -5.25 -7.90 17.23
N VAL A 155 -6.48 -7.59 17.64
CA VAL A 155 -6.74 -7.10 19.00
C VAL A 155 -6.88 -8.24 19.99
N LEU A 156 -7.75 -9.22 19.71
CA LEU A 156 -8.02 -10.33 20.62
C LEU A 156 -6.79 -11.19 20.96
N PRO A 157 -5.87 -11.50 20.01
CA PRO A 157 -4.69 -12.30 20.31
C PRO A 157 -3.63 -11.56 21.14
N GLU A 158 -3.66 -10.23 21.13
CA GLU A 158 -2.70 -9.36 21.83
C GLU A 158 -3.21 -8.87 23.20
N LEU A 159 -4.40 -9.34 23.61
CA LEU A 159 -4.92 -9.16 24.98
C LEU A 159 -3.99 -9.83 25.99
N GLY A 160 -3.62 -9.10 27.04
CA GLY A 160 -2.64 -9.51 28.05
C GLY A 160 -1.18 -9.28 27.67
N ARG A 161 -0.87 -8.93 26.41
CA ARG A 161 0.48 -8.55 25.95
C ARG A 161 0.62 -7.07 25.69
N LYS A 162 -0.03 -6.59 24.62
CA LYS A 162 -0.05 -5.17 24.25
C LYS A 162 -1.24 -4.44 24.86
N VAL A 163 -2.33 -5.17 25.13
CA VAL A 163 -3.56 -4.60 25.69
C VAL A 163 -3.79 -5.16 27.09
N GLU A 164 -3.84 -4.30 28.11
CA GLU A 164 -4.05 -4.71 29.51
C GLU A 164 -5.54 -5.00 29.78
N ALA A 165 -6.11 -5.99 29.08
CA ALA A 165 -7.53 -6.33 29.17
C ALA A 165 -7.81 -7.82 29.20
N ILE A 166 -8.91 -8.19 29.87
CA ILE A 166 -9.52 -9.51 29.84
C ILE A 166 -10.80 -9.43 29.02
N LYS A 167 -11.00 -10.38 28.10
CA LYS A 167 -12.26 -10.53 27.38
C LYS A 167 -13.19 -11.45 28.15
N ASP A 168 -14.42 -11.00 28.39
CA ASP A 168 -15.53 -11.84 28.82
C ASP A 168 -16.72 -11.62 27.85
N GLU A 169 -17.10 -12.67 27.14
CA GLU A 169 -18.09 -12.63 26.04
C GLU A 169 -17.83 -11.53 24.97
N ASP A 170 -18.60 -10.44 25.01
CA ASP A 170 -18.50 -9.26 24.12
C ASP A 170 -17.81 -8.07 24.80
N GLU A 171 -17.50 -8.17 26.09
CA GLU A 171 -16.95 -7.09 26.91
C GLU A 171 -15.45 -7.29 27.18
N LEU A 172 -14.70 -6.20 27.14
CA LEU A 172 -13.30 -6.11 27.53
C LEU A 172 -13.22 -5.38 28.87
N TYR A 173 -12.50 -5.93 29.84
CA TYR A 173 -12.34 -5.38 31.18
C TYR A 173 -10.87 -5.11 31.51
N THR A 174 -10.57 -4.07 32.28
CA THR A 174 -9.22 -3.85 32.84
C THR A 174 -8.90 -4.88 33.93
N TYR A 175 -7.60 -5.11 34.18
CA TYR A 175 -7.13 -5.93 35.31
C TYR A 175 -7.30 -5.26 36.69
N GLN A 176 -7.75 -4.00 36.74
CA GLN A 176 -7.98 -3.27 37.99
C GLN A 176 -9.47 -3.12 38.21
N PHE A 177 -10.00 -3.93 39.14
CA PHE A 177 -11.22 -3.65 39.89
C PHE A 177 -10.85 -3.02 41.23
#